data_AF-A0A4Y8S3Z1-F1
#
_entry.id   AF-A0A4Y8S3Z1-F1
#
_cell.length_a   1.000
_cell.length_b   1.000
_cell.length_c   1.000
_cell.angle_alpha   90.00
_cell.angle_beta   90.00
_cell.angle_gamma   90.00
#
_symmetry.space_group_name_H-M   'P 1'
#
loop_
_entity.id
_entity.type
_entity.pdbx_description
1 polymer ?
#
loop_
_entity_poly.entity_id
_entity_poly.type
_entity_poly.pdbx_seq_one_letter_code
_entity_poly.pdbx_strand_id
1 'polypeptide(L)'
;MDEQESVKRNALGDIELGKIDFDMSAFRRSRYTYAFHYFDAEAGHYKPYFDLFSKTEERLANAKEAAGFFEKRLYHSPEEPPFDFYIWYHNWQLGFLVKYFKEVFEERAFIEGYQPSHKYFTVLLPEKLYGEIMEFINQFELLPIRDLIIELIAIGQHKYVEDIAFWERPEYQKLISTAEKEAQKASRVVEKLHDKSWMKDASKKPAELLQVKFIFNDETITIQHGWLVREFVDSFKKEFDELPLKSWKKELAAYPRRFEDNKVKAQYKYKLAKSFYNLLTEGGFHKVAPKNKTPNNVMLCVAKFLEFCLIPVGQPDEVDEVKIKLVRNWITRKDFKPHTTSLDVPIDSSKLKKYFEPGFVDLVADKKKVDALSIAVYIGERFDIGEQLPDLAHIAGALKECGWMVGHQLLNENGWRPTFPEFGSLAKLVNGVRKNQKLAVLKFRMEGDKSESELSSRLPLYLVEEALKDYSDDHQVEFDNDTARTFIEPGEQGGVSARHDDKFNLPEERFIVQFVKSFYDYLLNEMPPTEKGDYMPSERYYAIIAVMLQQTWFFYHMRHPEWFVIQKVKQWHALATAGTKAP
;
A
#
# COMPACT_ATOMS: atom_id res chain seq x y z
N MET A 1 -21.06 -40.41 -0.07
CA MET A 1 -20.72 -41.49 0.86
C MET A 1 -19.53 -42.20 0.26
N ASP A 2 -18.33 -41.64 0.46
CA ASP A 2 -17.43 -41.82 1.61
C ASP A 2 -16.30 -42.72 1.07
N GLU A 3 -15.03 -42.34 1.08
CA GLU A 3 -14.26 -41.93 2.26
C GLU A 3 -13.39 -40.70 1.97
N GLN A 4 -13.48 -39.69 2.85
CA GLN A 4 -12.42 -38.72 3.03
C GLN A 4 -11.19 -39.48 3.53
N GLU A 5 -10.12 -39.54 2.72
CA GLU A 5 -8.82 -40.02 3.19
C GLU A 5 -8.37 -39.13 4.36
N SER A 6 -8.51 -39.68 5.57
CA SER A 6 -8.04 -39.03 6.79
C SER A 6 -6.53 -38.84 6.70
N VAL A 7 -6.11 -37.61 6.97
CA VAL A 7 -4.70 -37.21 7.02
C VAL A 7 -3.96 -38.09 8.02
N LYS A 8 -3.08 -38.99 7.54
CA LYS A 8 -2.28 -39.86 8.40
C LYS A 8 -1.34 -39.02 9.25
N ARG A 9 -1.32 -39.27 10.55
CA ARG A 9 -0.44 -38.62 11.52
C ARG A 9 0.51 -39.64 12.15
N ASN A 10 1.76 -39.27 12.36
CA ASN A 10 2.76 -40.11 13.02
C ASN A 10 2.46 -40.26 14.53
N ALA A 11 3.26 -41.07 15.23
CA ALA A 11 3.09 -41.33 16.67
C ALA A 11 3.23 -40.09 17.59
N LEU A 12 3.72 -38.97 17.07
CA LEU A 12 3.80 -37.67 17.76
C LEU A 12 2.64 -36.73 17.41
N GLY A 13 1.77 -37.12 16.46
CA GLY A 13 0.61 -36.36 16.01
C GLY A 13 0.86 -35.49 14.77
N ASP A 14 2.03 -35.57 14.13
CA ASP A 14 2.35 -34.77 12.94
C ASP A 14 1.84 -35.43 11.66
N ILE A 15 1.38 -34.62 10.70
CA ILE A 15 0.88 -35.09 9.41
C ILE A 15 2.03 -35.73 8.61
N GLU A 16 1.87 -37.01 8.24
CA GLU A 16 2.78 -37.70 7.32
C GLU A 16 2.53 -37.21 5.90
N LEU A 17 3.36 -36.29 5.43
CA LEU A 17 3.40 -35.90 4.02
C LEU A 17 4.10 -37.01 3.23
N GLY A 18 3.44 -37.57 2.22
CA GLY A 18 4.05 -38.52 1.29
C GLY A 18 5.32 -37.92 0.69
N LYS A 19 6.34 -38.76 0.42
CA LYS A 19 7.64 -38.34 -0.11
C LYS A 19 7.48 -37.57 -1.42
N ILE A 20 7.43 -36.26 -1.31
CA ILE A 20 7.80 -35.31 -2.36
C ILE A 20 9.28 -35.04 -2.11
N ASP A 21 10.15 -35.24 -3.11
CA ASP A 21 11.55 -34.81 -3.04
C ASP A 21 11.56 -33.28 -2.99
N PHE A 22 11.37 -32.74 -1.79
CA PHE A 22 11.36 -31.33 -1.50
C PHE A 22 12.73 -30.94 -0.93
N ASP A 23 13.53 -30.24 -1.73
CA ASP A 23 14.86 -29.81 -1.33
C ASP A 23 14.79 -28.66 -0.31
N MET A 24 14.71 -29.03 0.97
CA MET A 24 14.72 -28.09 2.09
C MET A 24 15.97 -27.22 2.13
N SER A 25 17.06 -27.58 1.45
CA SER A 25 18.30 -26.79 1.45
C SER A 25 18.20 -25.53 0.59
N ALA A 26 17.28 -25.50 -0.38
CA ALA A 26 16.95 -24.33 -1.19
C ALA A 26 15.99 -23.35 -0.49
N PHE A 27 15.52 -23.67 0.73
CA PHE A 27 14.55 -22.87 1.46
C PHE A 27 15.10 -22.35 2.78
N ARG A 28 14.90 -21.06 3.06
CA ARG A 28 15.22 -20.45 4.36
C ARG A 28 14.01 -19.74 4.94
N ARG A 29 13.78 -19.87 6.24
CA ARG A 29 12.78 -19.07 6.95
C ARG A 29 13.39 -17.75 7.36
N SER A 30 12.81 -16.63 6.93
CA SER A 30 13.26 -15.31 7.38
C SER A 30 13.03 -15.17 8.88
N ARG A 31 14.06 -14.75 9.62
CA ARG A 31 13.99 -14.51 11.06
C ARG A 31 13.10 -13.32 11.45
N TYR A 32 12.83 -12.41 10.50
CA TYR A 32 12.09 -11.18 10.73
C TYR A 32 10.62 -11.26 10.28
N THR A 33 10.35 -11.92 9.15
CA THR A 33 8.99 -12.02 8.59
C THR A 33 8.36 -13.39 8.83
N TYR A 34 9.13 -14.36 9.34
CA TYR A 34 8.74 -15.76 9.49
C TYR A 34 8.27 -16.45 8.20
N ALA A 35 8.38 -15.79 7.04
CA ALA A 35 8.02 -16.31 5.73
C ALA A 35 9.13 -17.20 5.18
N PHE A 36 8.73 -18.28 4.49
CA PHE A 36 9.66 -19.12 3.73
C PHE A 36 10.15 -18.36 2.51
N HIS A 37 11.44 -18.47 2.22
CA HIS A 37 12.03 -17.96 1.01
C HIS A 37 12.67 -19.12 0.27
N TYR A 38 12.49 -19.17 -1.04
CA TYR A 38 13.13 -20.14 -1.90
C TYR A 38 14.28 -19.48 -2.66
N PHE A 39 15.34 -20.22 -2.91
CA PHE A 39 16.46 -19.76 -3.71
C PHE A 39 16.09 -19.85 -5.20
N ASP A 40 15.87 -18.69 -5.83
CA ASP A 40 15.68 -18.59 -7.26
C ASP A 40 17.07 -18.58 -7.93
N ALA A 41 17.41 -19.66 -8.62
CA ALA A 41 18.71 -19.83 -9.26
C ALA A 41 18.93 -18.87 -10.44
N GLU A 42 17.86 -18.43 -11.11
CA GLU A 42 17.91 -17.50 -12.24
C GLU A 42 18.11 -16.07 -11.74
N ALA A 43 17.46 -15.72 -10.63
CA ALA A 43 17.62 -14.41 -9.98
C ALA A 43 18.80 -14.33 -9.00
N GLY A 44 19.40 -15.47 -8.62
CA GLY A 44 20.56 -15.57 -7.75
C GLY A 44 20.34 -15.18 -6.28
N HIS A 45 19.09 -15.08 -5.83
CA HIS A 45 18.76 -14.70 -4.44
C HIS A 45 17.50 -15.40 -3.93
N TYR A 46 17.31 -15.34 -2.61
CA TYR A 46 16.14 -15.90 -1.94
C TYR A 46 14.94 -14.98 -2.11
N LYS A 47 13.91 -15.43 -2.81
CA LYS A 47 12.64 -14.72 -2.94
C LYS A 47 11.65 -15.24 -1.91
N PRO A 48 10.80 -14.38 -1.33
CA PRO A 48 9.70 -14.86 -0.50
C PRO A 48 8.87 -15.86 -1.29
N TYR A 49 8.75 -17.07 -0.77
CA TYR A 49 7.93 -18.12 -1.36
C TYR A 49 6.59 -18.13 -0.66
N PHE A 50 5.62 -17.45 -1.27
CA PHE A 50 4.27 -17.35 -0.76
C PHE A 50 3.37 -18.52 -1.21
N ASP A 51 3.82 -19.31 -2.19
CA ASP A 51 3.00 -20.29 -2.92
C ASP A 51 3.52 -21.72 -2.78
N LEU A 52 3.60 -22.23 -1.55
CA LEU A 52 3.76 -23.69 -1.35
C LEU A 52 2.56 -24.48 -1.93
N PHE A 53 1.45 -23.82 -2.28
CA PHE A 53 0.28 -24.39 -2.97
C PHE A 53 -0.49 -23.34 -3.81
N SER A 54 0.08 -22.85 -4.93
CA SER A 54 -0.70 -22.06 -5.90
C SER A 54 -1.69 -22.96 -6.64
N LYS A 55 -2.89 -23.14 -6.08
CA LYS A 55 -4.02 -23.79 -6.77
C LYS A 55 -4.40 -23.06 -8.07
N THR A 56 -3.92 -21.84 -8.30
CA THR A 56 -4.34 -20.97 -9.40
C THR A 56 -3.69 -21.36 -10.73
N GLU A 57 -2.39 -21.67 -10.75
CA GLU A 57 -1.70 -22.12 -11.98
C GLU A 57 -2.17 -23.51 -12.40
N GLU A 58 -2.37 -24.42 -11.43
CA GLU A 58 -2.96 -25.74 -11.66
C GLU A 58 -4.40 -25.63 -12.16
N ARG A 59 -5.23 -24.73 -11.58
CA ARG A 59 -6.58 -24.44 -12.10
C ARG A 59 -6.56 -23.87 -13.51
N LEU A 60 -5.61 -23.01 -13.85
CA LEU A 60 -5.46 -22.43 -15.19
C LEU A 60 -5.04 -23.48 -16.22
N ALA A 61 -4.09 -24.35 -15.88
CA ALA A 61 -3.69 -25.47 -16.73
C ALA A 61 -4.87 -26.44 -16.95
N ASN A 62 -5.54 -26.83 -15.87
CA ASN A 62 -6.73 -27.69 -15.94
C ASN A 62 -7.89 -27.04 -16.72
N ALA A 63 -8.08 -25.72 -16.61
CA ALA A 63 -9.09 -24.99 -17.36
C ALA A 63 -8.76 -24.88 -18.86
N LYS A 64 -7.47 -24.78 -19.22
CA LYS A 64 -7.03 -24.82 -20.63
C LYS A 64 -7.26 -26.19 -21.27
N GLU A 65 -7.15 -27.25 -20.49
CA GLU A 65 -7.39 -28.62 -20.93
C GLU A 65 -8.87 -29.04 -20.86
N ALA A 66 -9.70 -28.27 -20.16
CA ALA A 66 -11.14 -28.54 -20.04
C ALA A 66 -11.89 -28.24 -21.35
N ALA A 67 -12.66 -29.21 -21.83
CA ALA A 67 -13.53 -29.02 -22.99
C ALA A 67 -14.57 -27.93 -22.74
N GLY A 68 -14.77 -27.03 -23.72
CA GLY A 68 -15.79 -25.97 -23.67
C GLY A 68 -15.31 -24.60 -23.15
N PHE A 69 -13.99 -24.39 -23.01
CA PHE A 69 -13.39 -23.09 -22.74
C PHE A 69 -12.62 -22.55 -23.96
N PHE A 70 -12.67 -21.24 -24.15
CA PHE A 70 -12.06 -20.50 -25.25
C PHE A 70 -11.01 -19.52 -24.72
N GLU A 71 -9.81 -19.53 -25.32
CA GLU A 71 -8.74 -18.57 -25.04
C GLU A 71 -8.85 -17.36 -25.98
N LYS A 72 -9.12 -16.18 -25.42
CA LYS A 72 -9.13 -14.92 -26.15
C LYS A 72 -7.87 -14.11 -25.83
N ARG A 73 -7.04 -13.85 -26.84
CA ARG A 73 -6.00 -12.81 -26.77
C ARG A 73 -6.63 -11.44 -27.04
N LEU A 74 -6.37 -10.49 -26.15
CA LEU A 74 -6.84 -9.11 -26.23
C LEU A 74 -5.73 -8.21 -26.79
N TYR A 75 -6.10 -7.17 -27.54
CA TYR A 75 -5.15 -6.19 -28.07
C TYR A 75 -4.04 -6.81 -28.92
N HIS A 76 -4.35 -7.93 -29.58
CA HIS A 76 -3.37 -8.64 -30.39
C HIS A 76 -3.04 -7.83 -31.64
N SER A 77 -1.82 -7.29 -31.70
CA SER A 77 -1.28 -6.68 -32.91
C SER A 77 -0.89 -7.76 -33.93
N PRO A 78 -1.06 -7.50 -35.23
CA PRO A 78 -0.54 -8.39 -36.27
C PRO A 78 0.99 -8.49 -36.18
N GLU A 79 1.55 -9.61 -36.66
CA GLU A 79 3.00 -9.89 -36.62
C GLU A 79 3.84 -8.81 -37.35
N GLU A 80 3.29 -8.23 -38.41
CA GLU A 80 3.86 -7.08 -39.13
C GLU A 80 2.88 -5.90 -39.07
N PRO A 81 2.91 -5.08 -38.00
CA PRO A 81 1.99 -3.97 -37.87
C PRO A 81 2.40 -2.81 -38.80
N PRO A 82 1.50 -2.30 -39.67
CA PRO A 82 1.71 -0.98 -40.24
C PRO A 82 1.64 0.04 -39.09
N PHE A 83 2.65 0.91 -38.99
CA PHE A 83 2.90 1.83 -37.86
C PHE A 83 1.69 2.64 -37.32
N ASP A 84 1.85 3.12 -36.07
CA ASP A 84 1.07 4.05 -35.23
C ASP A 84 -0.43 3.77 -34.98
N PHE A 85 -1.17 3.20 -35.92
CA PHE A 85 -2.62 3.00 -35.76
C PHE A 85 -2.97 2.06 -34.60
N TYR A 86 -2.28 0.93 -34.46
CA TYR A 86 -2.54 -0.04 -33.38
C TYR A 86 -2.17 0.52 -32.01
N ILE A 87 -1.05 1.24 -31.90
CA ILE A 87 -0.61 1.91 -30.67
C ILE A 87 -1.64 2.99 -30.30
N TRP A 88 -2.06 3.81 -31.26
CA TRP A 88 -3.09 4.82 -31.04
C TRP A 88 -4.42 4.21 -30.62
N TYR A 89 -4.85 3.13 -31.27
CA TYR A 89 -6.11 2.44 -31.00
C TYR A 89 -6.12 1.76 -29.63
N HIS A 90 -5.00 1.15 -29.21
CA HIS A 90 -4.85 0.61 -27.85
C HIS A 90 -4.85 1.74 -26.82
N ASN A 91 -4.09 2.81 -27.06
CA ASN A 91 -4.06 3.99 -26.17
C ASN A 91 -5.43 4.68 -26.08
N TRP A 92 -6.21 4.69 -27.16
CA TRP A 92 -7.57 5.22 -27.16
C TRP A 92 -8.52 4.40 -26.28
N GLN A 93 -8.47 3.07 -26.37
CA GLN A 93 -9.24 2.18 -25.50
C GLN A 93 -8.79 2.28 -24.03
N LEU A 94 -7.49 2.32 -23.78
CA LEU A 94 -6.93 2.59 -22.45
C LEU A 94 -7.42 3.94 -21.92
N GLY A 95 -7.49 4.96 -22.77
CA GLY A 95 -8.05 6.27 -22.43
C GLY A 95 -9.48 6.20 -21.89
N PHE A 96 -10.33 5.31 -22.43
CA PHE A 96 -11.68 5.08 -21.88
C PHE A 96 -11.67 4.37 -20.53
N LEU A 97 -10.80 3.36 -20.36
CA LEU A 97 -10.61 2.69 -19.07
C LEU A 97 -10.25 3.72 -17.99
N VAL A 98 -9.26 4.57 -18.27
CA VAL A 98 -8.81 5.63 -17.36
C VAL A 98 -9.91 6.65 -17.11
N LYS A 99 -10.55 7.15 -18.17
CA LYS A 99 -11.51 8.26 -18.06
C LYS A 99 -12.77 7.86 -17.29
N TYR A 100 -13.29 6.65 -17.52
CA TYR A 100 -14.59 6.24 -17.01
C TYR A 100 -14.52 5.26 -15.83
N PHE A 101 -13.47 4.46 -15.71
CA PHE A 101 -13.44 3.34 -14.74
C PHE A 101 -12.38 3.47 -13.63
N LYS A 102 -11.48 4.47 -13.68
CA LYS A 102 -10.45 4.66 -12.64
C LYS A 102 -11.01 4.68 -11.22
N GLU A 103 -12.18 5.31 -11.02
CA GLU A 103 -12.83 5.48 -9.71
C GLU A 103 -13.57 4.22 -9.21
N VAL A 104 -13.70 3.22 -10.09
CA VAL A 104 -14.44 1.96 -9.86
C VAL A 104 -13.47 0.82 -9.62
N PHE A 105 -12.38 0.76 -10.37
CA PHE A 105 -11.41 -0.32 -10.26
C PHE A 105 -10.29 -0.03 -9.28
N GLU A 106 -10.08 1.26 -8.92
CA GLU A 106 -9.12 1.67 -7.88
C GLU A 106 -7.73 1.07 -8.15
N GLU A 107 -7.33 1.01 -9.43
CA GLU A 107 -6.03 0.42 -9.77
C GLU A 107 -4.90 1.29 -9.20
N ARG A 108 -3.87 0.62 -8.67
CA ARG A 108 -2.71 1.30 -8.08
C ARG A 108 -2.08 2.30 -9.03
N ALA A 109 -2.12 2.05 -10.35
CA ALA A 109 -1.66 3.02 -11.34
C ALA A 109 -2.36 4.38 -11.23
N PHE A 110 -3.67 4.39 -10.96
CA PHE A 110 -4.45 5.63 -10.82
C PHE A 110 -4.25 6.31 -9.45
N ILE A 111 -3.95 5.54 -8.41
CA ILE A 111 -3.79 6.03 -7.03
C ILE A 111 -2.34 6.48 -6.77
N GLU A 112 -1.38 5.77 -7.33
CA GLU A 112 0.06 5.92 -7.07
C GLU A 112 0.78 6.64 -8.23
N GLY A 113 0.08 6.98 -9.32
CA GLY A 113 0.57 7.83 -10.40
C GLY A 113 1.45 7.12 -11.43
N TYR A 114 1.37 5.80 -11.54
CA TYR A 114 2.03 5.05 -12.61
C TYR A 114 1.34 5.29 -13.96
N GLN A 115 2.08 5.07 -15.05
CA GLN A 115 1.48 5.05 -16.38
C GLN A 115 0.41 3.94 -16.41
N PRO A 116 -0.84 4.26 -16.78
CA PRO A 116 -1.90 3.27 -16.86
C PRO A 116 -1.57 2.23 -17.93
N SER A 117 -1.99 0.99 -17.72
CA SER A 117 -1.81 -0.11 -18.66
C SER A 117 -3.00 -1.05 -18.60
N HIS A 118 -3.25 -1.79 -19.68
CA HIS A 118 -4.24 -2.87 -19.68
C HIS A 118 -3.85 -3.93 -18.64
N LYS A 119 -4.82 -4.42 -17.88
CA LYS A 119 -4.63 -5.40 -16.81
C LYS A 119 -4.59 -6.83 -17.36
N TYR A 120 -5.39 -7.12 -18.39
CA TYR A 120 -5.47 -8.45 -18.99
C TYR A 120 -5.21 -8.40 -20.49
N PHE A 121 -4.24 -9.20 -20.94
CA PHE A 121 -3.95 -9.41 -22.37
C PHE A 121 -4.47 -10.75 -22.89
N THR A 122 -4.91 -11.63 -21.99
CA THR A 122 -5.50 -12.93 -22.33
C THR A 122 -6.58 -13.28 -21.31
N VAL A 123 -7.73 -13.75 -21.78
CA VAL A 123 -8.85 -14.19 -20.95
C VAL A 123 -9.27 -15.58 -21.39
N LEU A 124 -9.52 -16.46 -20.41
CA LEU A 124 -10.11 -17.77 -20.60
C LEU A 124 -11.56 -17.72 -20.18
N LEU A 125 -12.48 -18.14 -21.05
CA LEU A 125 -13.91 -18.04 -20.80
C LEU A 125 -14.68 -19.22 -21.40
N PRO A 126 -15.79 -19.67 -20.80
CA PRO A 126 -16.64 -20.68 -21.41
C PRO A 126 -17.14 -20.24 -22.80
N GLU A 127 -17.15 -21.15 -23.77
CA GLU A 127 -17.57 -20.85 -25.16
C GLU A 127 -18.96 -20.23 -25.22
N LYS A 128 -19.89 -20.75 -24.40
CA LYS A 128 -21.25 -20.22 -24.29
C LYS A 128 -21.26 -18.75 -23.86
N LEU A 129 -20.50 -18.41 -22.83
CA LEU A 129 -20.40 -17.04 -22.32
C LEU A 129 -19.74 -16.11 -23.34
N TYR A 130 -18.72 -16.58 -24.06
CA TYR A 130 -18.13 -15.82 -25.16
C TYR A 130 -19.16 -15.51 -26.25
N GLY A 131 -19.93 -16.51 -26.66
CA GLY A 131 -21.01 -16.36 -27.64
C GLY A 131 -22.02 -15.29 -27.20
N GLU A 132 -22.50 -15.37 -25.96
CA GLU A 132 -23.44 -14.41 -25.38
C GLU A 132 -22.87 -12.97 -25.35
N ILE A 133 -21.59 -12.80 -24.99
CA ILE A 133 -20.92 -11.50 -24.99
C ILE A 133 -20.79 -10.95 -26.42
N MET A 134 -20.44 -11.79 -27.39
CA MET A 134 -20.28 -11.35 -28.79
C MET A 134 -21.61 -11.01 -29.45
N GLU A 135 -22.67 -11.77 -29.19
CA GLU A 135 -24.03 -11.44 -29.62
C GLU A 135 -24.48 -10.10 -29.03
N PHE A 136 -24.20 -9.87 -27.74
CA PHE A 136 -24.45 -8.59 -27.09
C PHE A 136 -23.66 -7.45 -27.74
N ILE A 137 -22.35 -7.61 -27.98
CA ILE A 137 -21.51 -6.59 -28.63
C ILE A 137 -22.07 -6.22 -30.00
N ASN A 138 -22.50 -7.20 -30.78
CA ASN A 138 -23.10 -6.98 -32.09
C ASN A 138 -24.47 -6.28 -31.99
N GLN A 139 -25.33 -6.71 -31.06
CA GLN A 139 -26.66 -6.14 -30.83
C GLN A 139 -26.59 -4.63 -30.51
N PHE A 140 -25.57 -4.19 -29.78
CA PHE A 140 -25.40 -2.80 -29.34
C PHE A 140 -24.34 -2.01 -30.14
N GLU A 141 -23.86 -2.56 -31.27
CA GLU A 141 -22.89 -1.91 -32.17
C GLU A 141 -21.55 -1.53 -31.48
N LEU A 142 -21.09 -2.34 -30.52
CA LEU A 142 -19.91 -2.05 -29.69
C LEU A 142 -18.61 -2.72 -30.17
N LEU A 143 -18.61 -3.24 -31.41
CA LEU A 143 -17.45 -3.93 -31.98
C LEU A 143 -16.13 -3.12 -31.93
N PRO A 144 -16.11 -1.78 -32.10
CA PRO A 144 -14.90 -0.98 -32.01
C PRO A 144 -14.22 -0.95 -30.63
N ILE A 145 -14.86 -1.47 -29.58
CA ILE A 145 -14.29 -1.58 -28.24
C ILE A 145 -14.43 -2.99 -27.67
N ARG A 146 -14.54 -4.01 -28.52
CA ARG A 146 -14.78 -5.40 -28.09
C ARG A 146 -13.75 -5.90 -27.07
N ASP A 147 -12.47 -5.59 -27.29
CA ASP A 147 -11.37 -6.10 -26.46
C ASP A 147 -11.41 -5.40 -25.09
N LEU A 148 -11.65 -4.08 -25.06
CA LEU A 148 -11.96 -3.33 -23.84
C LEU A 148 -13.19 -3.87 -23.13
N ILE A 149 -14.28 -4.24 -23.82
CA ILE A 149 -15.47 -4.80 -23.18
C ILE A 149 -15.14 -6.10 -22.44
N ILE A 150 -14.41 -7.01 -23.09
CA ILE A 150 -14.01 -8.28 -22.48
C ILE A 150 -13.08 -8.02 -21.28
N GLU A 151 -12.15 -7.07 -21.40
CA GLU A 151 -11.31 -6.66 -20.28
C GLU A 151 -12.13 -6.07 -19.12
N LEU A 152 -13.05 -5.15 -19.39
CA LEU A 152 -13.91 -4.52 -18.39
C LEU A 152 -14.76 -5.55 -17.63
N ILE A 153 -15.28 -6.56 -18.35
CA ILE A 153 -16.01 -7.68 -17.74
C ILE A 153 -15.06 -8.48 -16.83
N ALA A 154 -13.88 -8.84 -17.31
CA ALA A 154 -12.91 -9.60 -16.52
C ALA A 154 -12.45 -8.84 -15.25
N ILE A 155 -12.16 -7.53 -15.37
CA ILE A 155 -11.82 -6.68 -14.22
C ILE A 155 -13.02 -6.59 -13.27
N GLY A 156 -14.23 -6.39 -13.81
CA GLY A 156 -15.47 -6.32 -13.06
C GLY A 156 -15.74 -7.58 -12.24
N GLN A 157 -15.66 -8.75 -12.88
CA GLN A 157 -15.82 -10.05 -12.23
C GLN A 157 -14.77 -10.27 -11.14
N HIS A 158 -13.49 -10.07 -11.47
CA HIS A 158 -12.40 -10.25 -10.52
C HIS A 158 -12.58 -9.36 -9.29
N LYS A 159 -12.87 -8.06 -9.51
CA LYS A 159 -13.11 -7.11 -8.43
C LYS A 159 -14.35 -7.50 -7.62
N TYR A 160 -15.44 -7.93 -8.27
CA TYR A 160 -16.65 -8.33 -7.57
C TYR A 160 -16.41 -9.53 -6.65
N VAL A 161 -15.78 -10.57 -7.18
CA VAL A 161 -15.53 -11.84 -6.47
C VAL A 161 -14.54 -11.65 -5.31
N GLU A 162 -13.41 -11.00 -5.57
CA GLU A 162 -12.34 -10.85 -4.56
C GLU A 162 -12.69 -9.78 -3.51
N ASP A 163 -13.26 -8.65 -3.94
CA ASP A 163 -13.31 -7.45 -3.10
C ASP A 163 -14.70 -7.03 -2.64
N ILE A 164 -15.79 -7.44 -3.30
CA ILE A 164 -17.12 -6.84 -3.10
C ILE A 164 -18.15 -7.81 -2.54
N ALA A 165 -18.31 -9.00 -3.14
CA ALA A 165 -19.42 -9.92 -2.88
C ALA A 165 -19.55 -10.32 -1.41
N PHE A 166 -18.41 -10.50 -0.72
CA PHE A 166 -18.39 -10.78 0.72
C PHE A 166 -19.03 -9.64 1.53
N TRP A 167 -18.69 -8.38 1.23
CA TRP A 167 -19.13 -7.20 1.98
C TRP A 167 -20.57 -6.81 1.68
N GLU A 168 -21.16 -7.22 0.56
CA GLU A 168 -22.57 -6.96 0.25
C GLU A 168 -23.56 -7.78 1.11
N ARG A 169 -23.08 -8.81 1.83
CA ARG A 169 -23.98 -9.63 2.66
C ARG A 169 -24.61 -8.80 3.79
N PRO A 170 -25.89 -9.04 4.14
CA PRO A 170 -26.61 -8.23 5.13
C PRO A 170 -25.93 -8.14 6.49
N GLU A 171 -25.27 -9.22 6.93
CA GLU A 171 -24.52 -9.30 8.19
C GLU A 171 -23.39 -8.28 8.28
N TYR A 172 -22.57 -8.13 7.22
CA TYR A 172 -21.47 -7.17 7.18
C TYR A 172 -21.96 -5.74 6.95
N GLN A 173 -23.03 -5.56 6.17
CA GLN A 173 -23.66 -4.24 6.02
C GLN A 173 -24.19 -3.70 7.36
N LYS A 174 -24.73 -4.57 8.21
CA LYS A 174 -25.13 -4.22 9.57
C LYS A 174 -23.92 -3.83 10.42
N LEU A 175 -22.82 -4.56 10.31
CA LEU A 175 -21.58 -4.25 11.04
C LEU A 175 -21.03 -2.87 10.65
N ILE A 176 -20.95 -2.57 9.35
CA ILE A 176 -20.49 -1.26 8.82
C ILE A 176 -21.38 -0.10 9.29
N SER A 177 -22.71 -0.27 9.20
CA SER A 177 -23.67 0.80 9.54
C SER A 177 -23.78 1.08 11.04
N THR A 178 -23.46 0.10 11.89
CA THR A 178 -23.54 0.23 13.36
C THR A 178 -22.21 0.62 14.02
N ALA A 179 -21.08 0.53 13.31
CA ALA A 179 -19.73 0.70 13.88
C ALA A 179 -19.55 2.00 14.70
N GLU A 180 -20.05 3.13 14.19
CA GLU A 180 -19.98 4.43 14.89
C GLU A 180 -20.77 4.43 16.19
N LYS A 181 -21.99 3.88 16.17
CA LYS A 181 -22.85 3.77 17.34
C LYS A 181 -22.24 2.86 18.41
N GLU A 182 -21.64 1.74 18.00
CA GLU A 182 -20.98 0.81 18.92
C GLU A 182 -19.68 1.41 19.50
N ALA A 183 -18.88 2.12 18.70
CA ALA A 183 -17.70 2.84 19.19
C ALA A 183 -18.07 3.91 20.24
N GLN A 184 -19.14 4.67 20.01
CA GLN A 184 -19.65 5.65 20.99
C GLN A 184 -20.14 4.97 22.27
N LYS A 185 -20.81 3.81 22.17
CA LYS A 185 -21.22 3.03 23.36
C LYS A 185 -20.01 2.57 24.16
N ALA A 186 -18.99 2.03 23.49
CA ALA A 186 -17.74 1.60 24.13
C ALA A 186 -17.07 2.78 24.86
N SER A 187 -16.93 3.93 24.20
CA SER A 187 -16.37 5.14 24.82
C SER A 187 -17.13 5.55 26.09
N ARG A 188 -18.47 5.52 26.07
CA ARG A 188 -19.30 5.86 27.24
C ARG A 188 -19.12 4.89 28.39
N VAL A 189 -18.94 3.59 28.12
CA VAL A 189 -18.67 2.57 29.16
C VAL A 189 -17.33 2.87 29.84
N VAL A 190 -16.29 3.13 29.05
CA VAL A 190 -14.95 3.44 29.57
C VAL A 190 -14.95 4.75 30.38
N GLU A 191 -15.65 5.80 29.92
CA GLU A 191 -15.77 7.08 30.62
C GLU A 191 -16.50 6.96 31.97
N LYS A 192 -17.64 6.24 32.01
CA LYS A 192 -18.42 6.05 33.24
C LYS A 192 -17.63 5.35 34.34
N LEU A 193 -16.78 4.39 33.98
CA LEU A 193 -15.92 3.69 34.93
C LEU A 193 -14.79 4.57 35.49
N HIS A 194 -14.48 5.69 34.83
CA HIS A 194 -13.42 6.62 35.22
C HIS A 194 -13.95 7.93 35.84
N ASP A 195 -15.25 8.05 36.11
CA ASP A 195 -15.80 9.29 36.65
C ASP A 195 -15.31 9.54 38.08
N LYS A 196 -14.17 10.22 38.24
CA LYS A 196 -13.61 10.61 39.55
C LYS A 196 -14.53 11.57 40.33
N SER A 197 -15.68 11.98 39.79
CA SER A 197 -16.66 12.81 40.51
C SER A 197 -17.19 12.15 41.78
N TRP A 198 -17.25 10.81 41.85
CA TRP A 198 -17.59 10.09 43.08
C TRP A 198 -16.57 10.30 44.21
N MET A 199 -15.30 10.59 43.89
CA MET A 199 -14.31 10.94 44.92
C MET A 199 -14.53 12.33 45.50
N LYS A 200 -15.25 13.21 44.79
CA LYS A 200 -15.59 14.58 45.24
C LYS A 200 -16.98 14.66 45.87
N ASP A 201 -17.86 13.73 45.53
CA ASP A 201 -19.25 13.69 45.99
C ASP A 201 -19.64 12.24 46.31
N ALA A 202 -19.64 11.89 47.60
CA ALA A 202 -19.97 10.55 48.09
C ALA A 202 -21.42 10.12 47.79
N SER A 203 -22.29 11.05 47.38
CA SER A 203 -23.66 10.72 46.95
C SER A 203 -23.70 10.12 45.54
N LYS A 204 -22.65 10.32 44.74
CA LYS A 204 -22.50 9.70 43.42
C LYS A 204 -21.73 8.40 43.57
N LYS A 205 -22.42 7.26 43.50
CA LYS A 205 -21.73 5.96 43.44
C LYS A 205 -20.95 5.83 42.13
N PRO A 206 -19.74 5.25 42.13
CA PRO A 206 -19.04 4.92 40.90
C PRO A 206 -19.93 4.00 40.04
N ALA A 207 -19.89 4.19 38.72
CA ALA A 207 -20.50 3.21 37.83
C ALA A 207 -19.77 1.87 37.99
N GLU A 208 -20.52 0.77 38.11
CA GLU A 208 -19.97 -0.57 38.23
C GLU A 208 -20.23 -1.35 36.95
N LEU A 209 -19.18 -1.99 36.41
CA LEU A 209 -19.33 -2.93 35.31
C LEU A 209 -19.71 -4.28 35.93
N LEU A 210 -20.99 -4.64 35.84
CA LEU A 210 -21.54 -5.82 36.52
C LEU A 210 -21.15 -7.14 35.85
N GLN A 211 -21.01 -7.14 34.51
CA GLN A 211 -20.66 -8.33 33.76
C GLN A 211 -20.04 -8.00 32.39
N VAL A 212 -19.22 -8.91 31.88
CA VAL A 212 -18.72 -8.92 30.49
C VAL A 212 -19.17 -10.22 29.84
N LYS A 213 -19.74 -10.13 28.63
CA LYS A 213 -20.17 -11.29 27.84
C LYS A 213 -19.31 -11.42 26.60
N PHE A 214 -18.73 -12.60 26.42
CA PHE A 214 -18.04 -13.01 25.21
C PHE A 214 -18.94 -13.98 24.45
N ILE A 215 -19.24 -13.65 23.21
CA ILE A 215 -20.11 -14.46 22.34
C ILE A 215 -19.20 -15.13 21.32
N PHE A 216 -19.10 -16.46 21.41
CA PHE A 216 -18.43 -17.32 20.44
C PHE A 216 -19.48 -18.02 19.57
N ASN A 217 -19.04 -18.73 18.53
CA ASN A 217 -19.94 -19.40 17.60
C ASN A 217 -20.65 -20.61 18.23
N ASP A 218 -20.05 -21.20 19.24
CA ASP A 218 -20.45 -22.43 19.93
C ASP A 218 -20.94 -22.17 21.36
N GLU A 219 -20.46 -21.11 22.02
CA GLU A 219 -20.87 -20.78 23.38
C GLU A 219 -20.88 -19.28 23.69
N THR A 220 -21.50 -18.92 24.81
CA THR A 220 -21.42 -17.56 25.37
C THR A 220 -20.88 -17.62 26.78
N ILE A 221 -19.72 -17.03 27.00
CA ILE A 221 -19.07 -16.96 28.31
C ILE A 221 -19.43 -15.63 28.96
N THR A 222 -19.97 -15.67 30.18
CA THR A 222 -20.29 -14.47 30.96
C THR A 222 -19.43 -14.41 32.22
N ILE A 223 -18.65 -13.34 32.38
CA ILE A 223 -17.88 -13.07 33.59
C ILE A 223 -18.67 -12.06 34.44
N GLN A 224 -19.05 -12.45 35.65
CA GLN A 224 -19.81 -11.61 36.60
C GLN A 224 -18.99 -11.19 37.84
N HIS A 225 -17.75 -11.66 37.93
CA HIS A 225 -16.89 -11.37 39.08
C HIS A 225 -16.37 -9.93 39.00
N GLY A 226 -16.84 -9.05 39.89
CA GLY A 226 -16.59 -7.59 39.82
C GLY A 226 -15.12 -7.19 39.67
N TRP A 227 -14.18 -7.90 40.33
CA TRP A 227 -12.73 -7.63 40.14
C TRP A 227 -12.22 -7.99 38.75
N LEU A 228 -12.55 -9.19 38.24
CA LEU A 228 -12.09 -9.64 36.92
C LEU A 228 -12.68 -8.77 35.82
N VAL A 229 -13.95 -8.40 35.96
CA VAL A 229 -14.65 -7.52 35.03
C VAL A 229 -13.99 -6.13 34.96
N ARG A 230 -13.55 -5.59 36.10
CA ARG A 230 -12.80 -4.33 36.18
C ARG A 230 -11.40 -4.44 35.56
N GLU A 231 -10.67 -5.52 35.83
CA GLU A 231 -9.33 -5.77 35.30
C GLU A 231 -9.27 -5.76 33.77
N PHE A 232 -10.30 -6.25 33.07
CA PHE A 232 -10.33 -6.17 31.59
C PHE A 232 -10.30 -4.73 31.07
N VAL A 233 -11.04 -3.82 31.71
CA VAL A 233 -11.08 -2.41 31.31
C VAL A 233 -9.82 -1.67 31.75
N ASP A 234 -9.33 -1.97 32.95
CA ASP A 234 -8.12 -1.33 33.49
C ASP A 234 -6.85 -1.82 32.76
N SER A 235 -6.79 -3.09 32.33
CA SER A 235 -5.72 -3.63 31.47
C SER A 235 -5.75 -3.04 30.07
N PHE A 236 -6.93 -2.95 29.44
CA PHE A 236 -7.08 -2.24 28.16
C PHE A 236 -6.57 -0.80 28.29
N LYS A 237 -6.93 -0.07 29.34
CA LYS A 237 -6.41 1.28 29.57
C LYS A 237 -4.91 1.31 29.77
N LYS A 238 -4.38 0.46 30.66
CA LYS A 238 -2.96 0.42 30.99
C LYS A 238 -2.12 0.17 29.73
N GLU A 239 -2.53 -0.74 28.86
CA GLU A 239 -1.86 -1.00 27.58
C GLU A 239 -1.84 0.22 26.65
N PHE A 240 -2.91 1.03 26.65
CA PHE A 240 -2.97 2.27 25.86
C PHE A 240 -2.26 3.46 26.51
N ASP A 241 -2.37 3.63 27.82
CA ASP A 241 -1.80 4.74 28.59
C ASP A 241 -0.28 4.56 28.82
N GLU A 242 0.24 3.31 28.81
CA GLU A 242 1.68 3.02 28.84
C GLU A 242 2.37 3.26 27.49
N LEU A 243 1.61 3.40 26.40
CA LEU A 243 2.15 3.85 25.12
C LEU A 243 2.24 5.38 25.15
N PRO A 244 3.46 5.98 25.02
CA PRO A 244 3.70 7.40 25.30
C PRO A 244 2.81 8.42 24.58
N LEU A 245 2.05 8.02 23.55
CA LEU A 245 1.38 8.91 22.59
C LEU A 245 0.01 8.42 22.11
N LYS A 246 -0.59 7.35 22.68
CA LYS A 246 -1.88 6.81 22.19
C LYS A 246 -3.04 7.16 23.11
N SER A 247 -3.96 7.98 22.61
CA SER A 247 -5.25 8.20 23.27
C SER A 247 -6.23 7.10 22.88
N TRP A 248 -6.60 6.24 23.85
CA TRP A 248 -7.63 5.21 23.64
C TRP A 248 -8.95 5.79 23.11
N LYS A 249 -9.28 7.04 23.48
CA LYS A 249 -10.48 7.74 23.02
C LYS A 249 -10.39 8.13 21.54
N LYS A 250 -9.23 8.63 21.09
CA LYS A 250 -9.00 8.94 19.66
C LYS A 250 -9.00 7.66 18.82
N GLU A 251 -8.39 6.58 19.32
CA GLU A 251 -8.37 5.27 18.65
C GLU A 251 -9.76 4.64 18.52
N LEU A 252 -10.58 4.68 19.58
CA LEU A 252 -11.98 4.23 19.50
C LEU A 252 -12.82 5.12 18.57
N ALA A 253 -12.61 6.43 18.59
CA ALA A 253 -13.29 7.35 17.67
C ALA A 253 -12.90 7.12 16.20
N ALA A 254 -11.67 6.66 15.94
CA ALA A 254 -11.19 6.29 14.63
C ALA A 254 -11.65 4.89 14.18
N TYR A 255 -12.13 4.03 15.08
CA TYR A 255 -12.56 2.67 14.74
C TYR A 255 -13.53 2.57 13.55
N PRO A 256 -14.56 3.44 13.41
CA PRO A 256 -15.46 3.40 12.25
C PRO A 256 -14.74 3.62 10.91
N ARG A 257 -13.58 4.28 10.89
CA ARG A 257 -12.78 4.51 9.68
C ARG A 257 -12.24 3.22 9.09
N ARG A 258 -12.07 2.17 9.89
CA ARG A 258 -11.71 0.83 9.41
C ARG A 258 -12.74 0.23 8.44
N PHE A 259 -13.95 0.80 8.41
CA PHE A 259 -15.03 0.39 7.50
C PHE A 259 -15.28 1.40 6.38
N GLU A 260 -14.51 2.48 6.25
CA GLU A 260 -14.69 3.46 5.17
C GLU A 260 -14.49 2.83 3.79
N ASP A 261 -13.44 2.04 3.61
CA ASP A 261 -13.23 1.24 2.39
C ASP A 261 -14.44 0.36 2.08
N ASN A 262 -15.04 -0.25 3.10
CA ASN A 262 -16.22 -1.10 2.93
C ASN A 262 -17.48 -0.30 2.56
N LYS A 263 -17.62 0.95 3.05
CA LYS A 263 -18.66 1.87 2.59
C LYS A 263 -18.47 2.25 1.13
N VAL A 264 -17.22 2.42 0.68
CA VAL A 264 -16.89 2.66 -0.73
C VAL A 264 -17.22 1.43 -1.57
N LYS A 265 -16.84 0.23 -1.13
CA LYS A 265 -17.18 -1.06 -1.76
C LYS A 265 -18.69 -1.27 -1.92
N ALA A 266 -19.50 -0.86 -0.93
CA ALA A 266 -20.97 -0.92 -1.03
C ALA A 266 -21.54 -0.01 -2.14
N GLN A 267 -20.76 0.94 -2.65
CA GLN A 267 -21.14 1.79 -3.78
C GLN A 267 -20.75 1.20 -5.14
N TYR A 268 -19.99 0.10 -5.17
CA TYR A 268 -19.37 -0.47 -6.37
C TYR A 268 -20.35 -0.66 -7.53
N LYS A 269 -21.48 -1.33 -7.33
CA LYS A 269 -22.47 -1.54 -8.40
C LYS A 269 -23.03 -0.25 -8.99
N TYR A 270 -23.21 0.77 -8.16
CA TYR A 270 -23.72 2.06 -8.61
C TYR A 270 -22.65 2.82 -9.40
N LYS A 271 -21.40 2.80 -8.92
CA LYS A 271 -20.25 3.38 -9.61
C LYS A 271 -20.04 2.72 -10.97
N LEU A 272 -20.02 1.38 -11.00
CA LEU A 272 -19.84 0.62 -12.23
C LEU A 272 -20.96 0.86 -13.25
N ALA A 273 -22.22 0.89 -12.79
CA ALA A 273 -23.37 1.21 -13.65
C ALA A 273 -23.23 2.60 -14.30
N LYS A 274 -22.79 3.61 -13.52
CA LYS A 274 -22.56 4.95 -14.04
C LYS A 274 -21.39 4.99 -15.02
N SER A 275 -20.29 4.28 -14.74
CA SER A 275 -19.13 4.21 -15.63
C SER A 275 -19.48 3.58 -16.98
N PHE A 276 -20.26 2.49 -16.99
CA PHE A 276 -20.78 1.94 -18.25
C PHE A 276 -21.68 2.92 -18.98
N TYR A 277 -22.57 3.62 -18.28
CA TYR A 277 -23.41 4.65 -18.87
C TYR A 277 -22.58 5.80 -19.48
N ASN A 278 -21.56 6.30 -18.78
CA ASN A 278 -20.68 7.37 -19.26
C ASN A 278 -19.85 6.88 -20.46
N LEU A 279 -19.32 5.65 -20.43
CA LEU A 279 -18.64 5.04 -21.57
C LEU A 279 -19.54 5.05 -22.81
N LEU A 280 -20.77 4.54 -22.68
CA LEU A 280 -21.70 4.44 -23.81
C LEU A 280 -22.10 5.82 -24.37
N THR A 281 -22.31 6.80 -23.50
CA THR A 281 -22.89 8.09 -23.89
C THR A 281 -21.85 9.15 -24.21
N GLU A 282 -20.88 9.35 -23.32
CA GLU A 282 -19.79 10.33 -23.51
C GLU A 282 -18.68 9.79 -24.41
N GLY A 283 -18.52 8.47 -24.51
CA GLY A 283 -17.61 7.83 -25.48
C GLY A 283 -18.14 7.83 -26.91
N GLY A 284 -19.40 8.25 -27.13
CA GLY A 284 -19.99 8.43 -28.45
C GLY A 284 -20.64 7.20 -29.07
N PHE A 285 -20.70 6.06 -28.35
CA PHE A 285 -21.31 4.83 -28.85
C PHE A 285 -22.84 4.90 -28.93
N HIS A 286 -23.48 5.71 -28.08
CA HIS A 286 -24.92 5.91 -28.06
C HIS A 286 -25.25 7.40 -27.99
N LYS A 287 -25.98 7.91 -28.99
CA LYS A 287 -26.44 9.31 -28.99
C LYS A 287 -27.63 9.48 -28.04
N VAL A 288 -27.50 10.38 -27.07
CA VAL A 288 -28.55 10.67 -26.10
C VAL A 288 -29.20 12.00 -26.42
N ALA A 289 -30.53 12.01 -26.57
CA ALA A 289 -31.28 13.24 -26.80
C ALA A 289 -31.33 14.10 -25.52
N PRO A 290 -31.25 15.45 -25.61
CA PRO A 290 -31.28 16.33 -24.44
C PRO A 290 -32.52 16.13 -23.54
N LYS A 291 -33.66 15.77 -24.14
CA LYS A 291 -34.94 15.53 -23.45
C LYS A 291 -35.06 14.12 -22.84
N ASN A 292 -34.29 13.14 -23.30
CA ASN A 292 -34.30 11.78 -22.78
C ASN A 292 -32.88 11.35 -22.44
N LYS A 293 -32.42 11.73 -21.25
CA LYS A 293 -31.07 11.43 -20.75
C LYS A 293 -30.86 9.95 -20.39
N THR A 294 -31.90 9.12 -20.27
CA THR A 294 -31.74 7.69 -19.92
C THR A 294 -32.59 6.76 -20.82
N PRO A 295 -32.25 6.67 -22.12
CA PRO A 295 -32.94 5.80 -23.07
C PRO A 295 -32.99 4.34 -22.61
N ASN A 296 -34.10 3.64 -22.88
CA ASN A 296 -34.30 2.25 -22.44
C ASN A 296 -33.23 1.29 -22.97
N ASN A 297 -32.84 1.44 -24.24
CA ASN A 297 -31.78 0.63 -24.85
C ASN A 297 -30.43 0.80 -24.14
N VAL A 298 -30.06 2.03 -23.77
CA VAL A 298 -28.82 2.30 -23.01
C VAL A 298 -28.90 1.68 -21.61
N MET A 299 -30.04 1.79 -20.92
CA MET A 299 -30.21 1.19 -19.59
C MET A 299 -30.16 -0.34 -19.64
N LEU A 300 -30.74 -0.95 -20.67
CA LEU A 300 -30.66 -2.39 -20.91
C LEU A 300 -29.23 -2.83 -21.22
N CYS A 301 -28.49 -2.06 -22.03
CA CYS A 301 -27.08 -2.30 -22.31
C CYS A 301 -26.25 -2.31 -21.02
N VAL A 302 -26.46 -1.31 -20.15
CA VAL A 302 -25.79 -1.23 -18.84
C VAL A 302 -26.20 -2.39 -17.93
N ALA A 303 -27.48 -2.79 -17.92
CA ALA A 303 -27.95 -3.93 -17.13
C ALA A 303 -27.20 -5.22 -17.51
N LYS A 304 -27.10 -5.51 -18.82
CA LYS A 304 -26.37 -6.69 -19.32
C LYS A 304 -24.89 -6.64 -18.99
N PHE A 305 -24.23 -5.48 -19.10
CA PHE A 305 -22.84 -5.32 -18.66
C PHE A 305 -22.66 -5.70 -17.19
N LEU A 306 -23.55 -5.24 -16.31
CA LEU A 306 -23.48 -5.54 -14.88
C LEU A 306 -23.66 -7.04 -14.61
N GLU A 307 -24.59 -7.68 -15.30
CA GLU A 307 -24.81 -9.13 -15.20
C GLU A 307 -23.59 -9.93 -15.66
N PHE A 308 -22.94 -9.55 -16.76
CA PHE A 308 -21.67 -10.15 -17.17
C PHE A 308 -20.56 -9.94 -16.12
N CYS A 309 -20.57 -8.82 -15.40
CA CYS A 309 -19.70 -8.59 -14.25
C CYS A 309 -20.12 -9.33 -12.95
N LEU A 310 -21.10 -10.24 -13.03
CA LEU A 310 -21.67 -10.99 -11.90
C LEU A 310 -22.43 -10.14 -10.88
N ILE A 311 -22.83 -8.92 -11.25
CA ILE A 311 -23.61 -8.03 -10.39
C ILE A 311 -25.10 -8.26 -10.65
N PRO A 312 -25.88 -8.69 -9.65
CA PRO A 312 -27.29 -8.99 -9.84
C PRO A 312 -28.10 -7.71 -10.09
N VAL A 313 -28.83 -7.67 -11.21
CA VAL A 313 -29.77 -6.60 -11.56
C VAL A 313 -31.21 -7.11 -11.38
N GLY A 314 -31.65 -7.14 -10.13
CA GLY A 314 -32.94 -7.77 -9.76
C GLY A 314 -32.80 -9.27 -9.55
N GLN A 315 -33.91 -9.99 -9.66
CA GLN A 315 -33.96 -11.45 -9.60
C GLN A 315 -33.51 -12.09 -10.93
N PRO A 316 -33.03 -13.35 -10.92
CA PRO A 316 -32.51 -14.03 -12.12
C PRO A 316 -33.46 -14.00 -13.33
N ASP A 317 -34.78 -14.12 -13.10
CA ASP A 317 -35.81 -14.17 -14.15
C ASP A 317 -36.61 -12.86 -14.28
N GLU A 318 -36.07 -11.75 -13.79
CA GLU A 318 -36.76 -10.46 -13.82
C GLU A 318 -36.85 -9.90 -15.24
N VAL A 319 -37.99 -9.31 -15.61
CA VAL A 319 -38.20 -8.75 -16.95
C VAL A 319 -37.35 -7.50 -17.21
N ASP A 320 -36.94 -7.30 -18.47
CA ASP A 320 -36.07 -6.20 -18.90
C ASP A 320 -36.57 -4.81 -18.44
N GLU A 321 -37.88 -4.60 -18.40
CA GLU A 321 -38.49 -3.34 -17.94
C GLU A 321 -38.14 -3.01 -16.48
N VAL A 322 -38.10 -4.02 -15.62
CA VAL A 322 -37.73 -3.86 -14.21
C VAL A 322 -36.23 -3.60 -14.09
N LYS A 323 -35.40 -4.33 -14.83
CA LYS A 323 -33.94 -4.12 -14.88
C LYS A 323 -33.60 -2.69 -15.32
N ILE A 324 -34.25 -2.20 -16.38
CA ILE A 324 -34.14 -0.83 -16.88
C ILE A 324 -34.49 0.18 -15.77
N LYS A 325 -35.58 -0.05 -15.03
CA LYS A 325 -36.01 0.84 -13.94
C LYS A 325 -35.01 0.85 -12.78
N LEU A 326 -34.45 -0.30 -12.41
CA LEU A 326 -33.44 -0.42 -11.37
C LEU A 326 -32.16 0.33 -11.74
N VAL A 327 -31.60 0.06 -12.92
CA VAL A 327 -30.38 0.72 -13.42
C VAL A 327 -30.56 2.23 -13.55
N ARG A 328 -31.71 2.68 -14.08
CA ARG A 328 -32.05 4.11 -14.13
C ARG A 328 -32.01 4.76 -12.76
N ASN A 329 -32.57 4.10 -11.74
CA ASN A 329 -32.53 4.62 -10.37
C ASN A 329 -31.10 4.66 -9.81
N TRP A 330 -30.26 3.69 -10.15
CA TRP A 330 -28.87 3.63 -9.71
C TRP A 330 -28.03 4.79 -10.28
N ILE A 331 -28.23 5.11 -11.55
CA ILE A 331 -27.49 6.16 -12.28
C ILE A 331 -27.96 7.58 -11.92
N THR A 332 -29.25 7.77 -11.61
CA THR A 332 -29.85 9.09 -11.38
C THR A 332 -29.73 9.61 -9.95
N ARG A 333 -29.61 8.71 -8.96
CA ARG A 333 -29.57 9.09 -7.53
C ARG A 333 -28.17 9.34 -6.97
N LYS A 334 -27.11 9.02 -7.73
CA LYS A 334 -25.73 9.14 -7.26
C LYS A 334 -24.90 9.87 -8.30
N ASP A 335 -24.62 11.15 -8.02
CA ASP A 335 -23.50 11.83 -8.66
C ASP A 335 -22.23 11.40 -7.92
N PHE A 336 -21.38 10.66 -8.63
CA PHE A 336 -20.09 10.27 -8.11
C PHE A 336 -19.16 11.46 -8.25
N LYS A 337 -18.70 12.00 -7.11
CA LYS A 337 -17.59 12.93 -7.11
C LYS A 337 -16.35 12.13 -7.51
N PRO A 338 -15.56 12.59 -8.50
CA PRO A 338 -14.23 12.02 -8.75
C PRO A 338 -13.45 11.98 -7.45
N HIS A 339 -12.66 10.92 -7.22
CA HIS A 339 -11.76 10.99 -6.08
C HIS A 339 -10.81 12.16 -6.33
N THR A 340 -10.62 12.96 -5.28
CA THR A 340 -9.54 13.91 -5.27
C THR A 340 -8.26 13.14 -5.55
N THR A 341 -7.56 13.48 -6.63
CA THR A 341 -6.26 12.90 -6.97
C THR A 341 -5.14 13.82 -6.53
N SER A 342 -5.46 15.11 -6.45
CA SER A 342 -4.59 16.16 -5.95
C SER A 342 -5.40 17.35 -5.45
N LEU A 343 -4.85 18.12 -4.51
CA LEU A 343 -5.37 19.43 -4.10
C LEU A 343 -4.26 20.46 -4.17
N ASP A 344 -4.63 21.69 -4.52
CA ASP A 344 -3.74 22.83 -4.34
C ASP A 344 -3.70 23.15 -2.83
N VAL A 345 -2.55 22.85 -2.21
CA VAL A 345 -2.29 23.12 -0.80
C VAL A 345 -1.09 24.06 -0.75
N PRO A 346 -1.34 25.39 -0.70
CA PRO A 346 -0.26 26.37 -0.68
C PRO A 346 0.53 26.21 0.62
N ILE A 347 1.85 26.32 0.50
CA ILE A 347 2.78 26.22 1.63
C ILE A 347 3.57 27.51 1.80
N ASP A 348 4.04 27.76 3.02
CA ASP A 348 5.07 28.76 3.25
C ASP A 348 6.44 28.15 2.94
N SER A 349 6.83 28.19 1.66
CA SER A 349 8.15 27.68 1.22
C SER A 349 9.30 28.38 1.94
N SER A 350 9.15 29.65 2.34
CA SER A 350 10.20 30.37 3.05
C SER A 350 10.38 29.82 4.46
N LYS A 351 9.30 29.41 5.12
CA LYS A 351 9.34 28.71 6.40
C LYS A 351 10.06 27.36 6.28
N LEU A 352 9.68 26.51 5.33
CA LEU A 352 10.30 25.19 5.18
C LEU A 352 11.79 25.27 4.81
N LYS A 353 12.18 26.22 3.95
CA LYS A 353 13.58 26.45 3.55
C LYS A 353 14.49 26.94 4.69
N LYS A 354 13.94 27.34 5.85
CA LYS A 354 14.75 27.60 7.05
C LYS A 354 15.32 26.32 7.66
N TYR A 355 14.64 25.20 7.47
CA TYR A 355 14.97 23.93 8.11
C TYR A 355 15.49 22.89 7.12
N PHE A 356 14.90 22.82 5.93
CA PHE A 356 15.22 21.84 4.89
C PHE A 356 16.02 22.47 3.76
N GLU A 357 16.87 21.66 3.09
CA GLU A 357 17.61 22.12 1.90
C GLU A 357 16.63 22.61 0.81
N PRO A 358 16.91 23.75 0.13
CA PRO A 358 16.03 24.28 -0.91
C PRO A 358 15.70 23.26 -2.00
N GLY A 359 16.69 22.47 -2.42
CA GLY A 359 16.51 21.41 -3.42
C GLY A 359 15.47 20.37 -3.00
N PHE A 360 15.33 20.06 -1.71
CA PHE A 360 14.31 19.16 -1.18
C PHE A 360 12.92 19.82 -1.18
N VAL A 361 12.83 21.07 -0.72
CA VAL A 361 11.55 21.79 -0.67
C VAL A 361 11.00 22.04 -2.07
N ASP A 362 11.87 22.30 -3.04
CA ASP A 362 11.47 22.64 -4.42
C ASP A 362 11.13 21.41 -5.29
N LEU A 363 11.27 20.18 -4.76
CA LEU A 363 10.91 18.94 -5.48
C LEU A 363 9.44 18.85 -5.87
N VAL A 364 8.55 19.48 -5.10
CA VAL A 364 7.10 19.29 -5.23
C VAL A 364 6.38 20.63 -5.29
N ALA A 365 5.58 20.82 -6.34
CA ALA A 365 4.73 21.99 -6.50
C ALA A 365 3.57 22.01 -5.50
N ASP A 366 2.93 23.16 -5.30
CA ASP A 366 1.79 23.36 -4.36
C ASP A 366 0.62 22.39 -4.56
N LYS A 367 0.48 21.85 -5.76
CA LYS A 367 -0.49 20.79 -6.07
C LYS A 367 -0.02 19.45 -5.48
N LYS A 368 -0.56 19.07 -4.33
CA LYS A 368 -0.21 17.83 -3.61
C LYS A 368 -1.06 16.67 -4.06
N LYS A 369 -0.44 15.52 -4.30
CA LYS A 369 -1.12 14.24 -4.57
C LYS A 369 -1.81 13.72 -3.31
N VAL A 370 -2.88 12.93 -3.46
CA VAL A 370 -3.70 12.49 -2.32
C VAL A 370 -3.00 11.54 -1.36
N ASP A 371 -2.07 10.73 -1.84
CA ASP A 371 -1.22 9.91 -0.99
C ASP A 371 -0.44 10.74 0.05
N ALA A 372 0.19 11.84 -0.36
CA ALA A 372 0.90 12.75 0.54
C ALA A 372 -0.07 13.45 1.52
N LEU A 373 -1.26 13.82 1.05
CA LEU A 373 -2.31 14.42 1.88
C LEU A 373 -2.83 13.43 2.94
N SER A 374 -3.06 12.16 2.56
CA SER A 374 -3.50 11.11 3.48
C SER A 374 -2.48 10.84 4.58
N ILE A 375 -1.18 10.83 4.24
CA ILE A 375 -0.11 10.71 5.23
C ILE A 375 -0.13 11.88 6.20
N ALA A 376 -0.26 13.11 5.69
CA ALA A 376 -0.32 14.30 6.52
C ALA A 376 -1.53 14.26 7.47
N VAL A 377 -2.73 13.95 6.98
CA VAL A 377 -3.95 13.83 7.80
C VAL A 377 -3.78 12.78 8.88
N TYR A 378 -3.26 11.60 8.53
CA TYR A 378 -3.02 10.53 9.50
C TYR A 378 -2.08 10.97 10.63
N ILE A 379 -0.95 11.61 10.30
CA ILE A 379 0.02 12.12 11.28
C ILE A 379 -0.60 13.26 12.10
N GLY A 380 -1.26 14.21 11.43
CA GLY A 380 -1.90 15.37 12.04
C GLY A 380 -2.93 14.98 13.09
N GLU A 381 -3.80 14.03 12.78
CA GLU A 381 -4.81 13.53 13.72
C GLU A 381 -4.20 12.69 14.84
N ARG A 382 -3.22 11.84 14.52
CA ARG A 382 -2.56 10.96 15.50
C ARG A 382 -1.83 11.76 16.57
N PHE A 383 -1.11 12.80 16.18
CA PHE A 383 -0.27 13.58 17.09
C PHE A 383 -0.87 14.94 17.50
N ASP A 384 -2.10 15.23 17.08
CA ASP A 384 -2.81 16.49 17.37
C ASP A 384 -2.11 17.74 16.82
N ILE A 385 -1.62 17.64 15.59
CA ILE A 385 -0.85 18.67 14.87
C ILE A 385 -1.53 19.04 13.54
N GLY A 386 -2.86 19.20 13.61
CA GLY A 386 -3.69 19.50 12.44
C GLY A 386 -3.38 20.84 11.77
N GLU A 387 -2.75 21.78 12.47
CA GLU A 387 -2.37 23.08 11.91
C GLU A 387 -1.17 22.95 10.95
N GLN A 388 -0.38 21.89 11.08
CA GLN A 388 0.84 21.61 10.32
C GLN A 388 0.57 20.74 9.08
N LEU A 389 -0.70 20.41 8.79
CA LEU A 389 -1.08 19.57 7.65
C LEU A 389 -0.49 20.00 6.30
N PRO A 390 -0.48 21.31 5.93
CA PRO A 390 0.13 21.75 4.67
C PRO A 390 1.61 21.40 4.57
N ASP A 391 2.36 21.68 5.63
CA ASP A 391 3.80 21.43 5.71
C ASP A 391 4.09 19.91 5.70
N LEU A 392 3.32 19.13 6.47
CA LEU A 392 3.45 17.67 6.51
C LEU A 392 3.15 17.02 5.15
N ALA A 393 2.14 17.51 4.43
CA ALA A 393 1.82 17.02 3.08
C ALA A 393 2.95 17.34 2.10
N HIS A 394 3.57 18.51 2.23
CA HIS A 394 4.73 18.89 1.42
C HIS A 394 5.93 18.01 1.69
N ILE A 395 6.28 17.83 2.97
CA ILE A 395 7.40 16.97 3.38
C ILE A 395 7.18 15.53 2.93
N ALA A 396 5.95 15.01 3.06
CA ALA A 396 5.60 13.67 2.59
C ALA A 396 5.78 13.53 1.07
N GLY A 397 5.28 14.50 0.29
CA GLY A 397 5.46 14.52 -1.15
C GLY A 397 6.94 14.56 -1.55
N ALA A 398 7.71 15.47 -0.95
CA ALA A 398 9.13 15.65 -1.23
C ALA A 398 9.95 14.40 -0.87
N LEU A 399 9.65 13.74 0.25
CA LEU A 399 10.27 12.46 0.62
C LEU A 399 10.02 11.36 -0.42
N LYS A 400 8.81 11.27 -0.97
CA LYS A 400 8.48 10.25 -1.97
C LYS A 400 9.22 10.49 -3.28
N GLU A 401 9.24 11.72 -3.77
CA GLU A 401 9.99 12.07 -4.98
C GLU A 401 11.51 11.91 -4.75
N CYS A 402 12.03 12.31 -3.58
CA CYS A 402 13.44 12.13 -3.22
C CYS A 402 13.84 10.65 -3.16
N GLY A 403 13.03 9.78 -2.55
CA GLY A 403 13.30 8.34 -2.51
C GLY A 403 13.38 7.70 -3.89
N TRP A 404 12.58 8.19 -4.85
CA TRP A 404 12.63 7.74 -6.24
C TRP A 404 13.84 8.28 -7.01
N MET A 405 14.22 9.55 -6.79
CA MET A 405 15.31 10.22 -7.52
C MET A 405 16.71 9.92 -6.97
N VAL A 406 16.84 9.82 -5.65
CA VAL A 406 18.11 9.50 -4.97
C VAL A 406 18.34 8.01 -4.91
N GLY A 407 17.26 7.23 -4.78
CA GLY A 407 17.38 5.83 -4.47
C GLY A 407 17.99 5.00 -5.58
N HIS A 408 18.46 3.83 -5.17
CA HIS A 408 19.07 2.81 -6.03
C HIS A 408 20.52 3.04 -6.45
N GLN A 409 21.29 3.82 -5.69
CA GLN A 409 22.69 4.09 -6.02
C GLN A 409 23.52 2.80 -6.16
N LEU A 410 23.42 1.88 -5.19
CA LEU A 410 24.38 0.77 -5.10
C LEU A 410 23.82 -0.58 -5.53
N LEU A 411 22.55 -0.85 -5.23
CA LEU A 411 21.95 -2.18 -5.39
C LEU A 411 21.12 -2.34 -6.68
N ASN A 412 20.91 -1.28 -7.47
CA ASN A 412 20.15 -1.35 -8.74
C ASN A 412 20.96 -0.79 -9.90
N GLU A 413 20.98 -1.46 -11.05
CA GLU A 413 21.90 -1.20 -12.19
C GLU A 413 21.49 -0.02 -13.10
N ASN A 414 20.61 0.87 -12.63
CA ASN A 414 20.12 2.00 -13.42
C ASN A 414 21.11 3.17 -13.49
N GLY A 415 20.98 4.03 -14.50
CA GLY A 415 22.01 4.99 -14.94
C GLY A 415 22.29 6.22 -14.06
N TRP A 416 21.76 6.29 -12.83
CA TRP A 416 21.91 7.43 -11.90
C TRP A 416 22.81 7.02 -10.73
N ARG A 417 24.04 6.62 -11.06
CA ARG A 417 25.02 6.15 -10.09
C ARG A 417 26.17 7.15 -9.94
N PRO A 418 26.73 7.28 -8.73
CA PRO A 418 28.02 7.93 -8.55
C PRO A 418 29.09 7.26 -9.43
N THR A 419 29.97 8.06 -10.03
CA THR A 419 30.91 7.61 -11.07
C THR A 419 32.37 7.54 -10.59
N PHE A 420 32.65 7.82 -9.32
CA PHE A 420 34.01 7.81 -8.79
C PHE A 420 34.56 6.37 -8.57
N PRO A 421 35.88 6.14 -8.68
CA PRO A 421 36.47 4.80 -8.71
C PRO A 421 36.18 3.93 -7.47
N GLU A 422 36.19 4.54 -6.29
CA GLU A 422 35.94 3.88 -5.02
C GLU A 422 34.49 3.38 -4.95
N PHE A 423 33.53 4.16 -5.48
CA PHE A 423 32.14 3.74 -5.60
C PHE A 423 32.01 2.51 -6.49
N GLY A 424 32.64 2.53 -7.67
CA GLY A 424 32.63 1.38 -8.59
C GLY A 424 33.21 0.12 -7.95
N SER A 425 34.25 0.27 -7.14
CA SER A 425 34.88 -0.82 -6.40
C SER A 425 33.96 -1.39 -5.31
N LEU A 426 33.31 -0.52 -4.52
CA LEU A 426 32.34 -0.93 -3.50
C LEU A 426 31.11 -1.59 -4.13
N ALA A 427 30.55 -1.01 -5.19
CA ALA A 427 29.40 -1.55 -5.90
C ALA A 427 29.71 -2.95 -6.47
N LYS A 428 30.91 -3.16 -7.02
CA LYS A 428 31.35 -4.48 -7.50
C LYS A 428 31.49 -5.48 -6.36
N LEU A 429 32.07 -5.06 -5.23
CA LEU A 429 32.24 -5.90 -4.05
C LEU A 429 30.88 -6.36 -3.50
N VAL A 430 29.98 -5.41 -3.21
CA VAL A 430 28.65 -5.72 -2.63
C VAL A 430 27.81 -6.53 -3.59
N ASN A 431 27.74 -6.16 -4.88
CA ASN A 431 26.96 -6.92 -5.86
C ASN A 431 27.55 -8.32 -6.11
N GLY A 432 28.88 -8.48 -6.06
CA GLY A 432 29.53 -9.78 -6.13
C GLY A 432 29.16 -10.69 -4.96
N VAL A 433 29.29 -10.18 -3.73
CA VAL A 433 28.92 -10.90 -2.50
C VAL A 433 27.44 -11.28 -2.50
N ARG A 434 26.54 -10.38 -2.91
CA ARG A 434 25.09 -10.66 -3.02
C ARG A 434 24.78 -11.74 -4.07
N LYS A 435 25.56 -11.79 -5.17
CA LYS A 435 25.51 -12.87 -6.17
C LYS A 435 26.23 -14.15 -5.71
N ASN A 436 26.55 -14.28 -4.42
CA ASN A 436 27.29 -15.39 -3.80
C ASN A 436 28.66 -15.65 -4.45
N GLN A 437 29.28 -14.63 -5.04
CA GLN A 437 30.64 -14.73 -5.55
C GLN A 437 31.62 -14.71 -4.38
N LYS A 438 32.49 -15.72 -4.31
CA LYS A 438 33.52 -15.80 -3.29
C LYS A 438 34.64 -14.81 -3.57
N LEU A 439 35.04 -14.06 -2.55
CA LEU A 439 36.21 -13.20 -2.60
C LEU A 439 37.45 -14.10 -2.63
N ALA A 440 38.30 -13.86 -3.63
CA ALA A 440 39.62 -14.50 -3.73
C ALA A 440 40.69 -13.68 -3.02
N VAL A 441 40.65 -12.35 -3.20
CA VAL A 441 41.56 -11.38 -2.60
C VAL A 441 40.80 -10.07 -2.38
N LEU A 442 41.04 -9.39 -1.25
CA LEU A 442 40.56 -8.05 -0.99
C LEU A 442 41.77 -7.12 -0.77
N LYS A 443 41.86 -6.06 -1.57
CA LYS A 443 42.91 -5.04 -1.48
C LYS A 443 42.28 -3.73 -1.02
N PHE A 444 42.88 -3.08 -0.04
CA PHE A 444 42.37 -1.82 0.51
C PHE A 444 43.49 -0.97 1.08
N ARG A 445 43.21 0.32 1.26
CA ARG A 445 44.08 1.26 1.97
C ARG A 445 43.34 1.72 3.22
N MET A 446 44.08 1.83 4.32
CA MET A 446 43.54 2.40 5.55
C MET A 446 43.61 3.92 5.46
N GLU A 447 42.63 4.62 6.04
CA GLU A 447 42.66 6.07 6.11
C GLU A 447 43.93 6.55 6.83
N GLY A 448 44.65 7.49 6.21
CA GLY A 448 45.95 7.97 6.71
C GLY A 448 47.16 7.10 6.33
N ASP A 449 46.96 5.94 5.70
CA ASP A 449 48.04 5.07 5.20
C ASP A 449 48.04 5.00 3.66
N LYS A 450 49.24 5.16 3.08
CA LYS A 450 49.44 5.05 1.62
C LYS A 450 49.74 3.61 1.19
N SER A 451 50.03 2.72 2.13
CA SER A 451 50.32 1.32 1.85
C SER A 451 49.04 0.55 1.47
N GLU A 452 49.14 -0.31 0.46
CA GLU A 452 48.05 -1.22 0.08
C GLU A 452 48.15 -2.47 0.94
N SER A 453 47.10 -2.75 1.71
CA SER A 453 46.93 -3.99 2.46
C SER A 453 46.18 -5.02 1.63
N GLU A 454 46.51 -6.30 1.84
CA GLU A 454 45.89 -7.42 1.12
C GLU A 454 45.40 -8.50 2.09
N LEU A 455 44.15 -8.93 1.91
CA LEU A 455 43.58 -10.13 2.54
C LEU A 455 43.37 -11.20 1.47
N SER A 456 44.02 -12.34 1.64
CA SER A 456 43.91 -13.51 0.73
C SER A 456 43.53 -14.79 1.46
N SER A 457 43.49 -14.79 2.79
CA SER A 457 43.11 -15.96 3.59
C SER A 457 41.59 -16.14 3.63
N ARG A 458 41.14 -17.41 3.55
CA ARG A 458 39.73 -17.72 3.35
C ARG A 458 38.82 -17.27 4.51
N LEU A 459 39.28 -17.42 5.76
CA LEU A 459 38.45 -17.12 6.93
C LEU A 459 38.11 -15.62 7.04
N PRO A 460 39.07 -14.67 7.00
CA PRO A 460 38.76 -13.24 6.97
C PRO A 460 37.87 -12.84 5.79
N LEU A 461 38.13 -13.36 4.60
CA LEU A 461 37.31 -13.08 3.41
C LEU A 461 35.88 -13.57 3.58
N TYR A 462 35.68 -14.76 4.15
CA TYR A 462 34.35 -15.28 4.48
C TYR A 462 33.63 -14.41 5.52
N LEU A 463 34.32 -13.94 6.56
CA LEU A 463 33.72 -13.04 7.54
C LEU A 463 33.30 -11.70 6.92
N VAL A 464 34.09 -11.17 5.98
CA VAL A 464 33.73 -9.97 5.22
C VAL A 464 32.52 -10.23 4.33
N GLU A 465 32.45 -11.38 3.64
CA GLU A 465 31.29 -11.78 2.83
C GLU A 465 30.01 -11.84 3.66
N GLU A 466 30.01 -12.56 4.79
CA GLU A 466 28.85 -12.69 5.67
C GLU A 466 28.45 -11.34 6.27
N ALA A 467 29.43 -10.54 6.74
CA ALA A 467 29.15 -9.22 7.30
C ALA A 467 28.56 -8.27 6.26
N LEU A 468 29.09 -8.24 5.03
CA LEU A 468 28.55 -7.42 3.95
C LEU A 468 27.16 -7.88 3.56
N LYS A 469 26.92 -9.19 3.48
CA LYS A 469 25.62 -9.76 3.15
C LYS A 469 24.58 -9.35 4.20
N ASP A 470 24.84 -9.65 5.47
CA ASP A 470 23.95 -9.31 6.57
C ASP A 470 23.70 -7.80 6.66
N TYR A 471 24.76 -7.00 6.54
CA TYR A 471 24.63 -5.54 6.64
C TYR A 471 23.86 -4.95 5.45
N SER A 472 24.11 -5.43 4.22
CA SER A 472 23.41 -4.95 3.02
C SER A 472 21.93 -5.33 2.98
N ASP A 473 21.59 -6.51 3.48
CA ASP A 473 20.20 -6.96 3.59
C ASP A 473 19.44 -6.16 4.68
N ASP A 474 20.07 -5.90 5.83
CA ASP A 474 19.43 -5.21 6.96
C ASP A 474 19.43 -3.66 6.84
N HIS A 475 20.28 -3.08 5.98
CA HIS A 475 20.47 -1.63 5.82
C HIS A 475 20.33 -1.15 4.37
N GLN A 476 19.47 -1.81 3.58
CA GLN A 476 19.28 -1.52 2.16
C GLN A 476 19.13 -0.02 1.85
N VAL A 477 18.34 0.69 2.66
CA VAL A 477 18.08 2.13 2.53
C VAL A 477 19.37 2.95 2.62
N GLU A 478 20.27 2.62 3.54
CA GLU A 478 21.52 3.36 3.72
C GLU A 478 22.46 3.15 2.51
N PHE A 479 22.45 1.95 1.92
CA PHE A 479 23.22 1.67 0.70
C PHE A 479 22.65 2.35 -0.53
N ASP A 480 21.34 2.34 -0.69
CA ASP A 480 20.71 2.82 -1.92
C ASP A 480 20.45 4.33 -1.93
N ASN A 481 20.29 4.96 -0.77
CA ASN A 481 19.90 6.37 -0.68
C ASN A 481 20.98 7.28 -0.05
N ASP A 482 21.95 6.73 0.68
CA ASP A 482 22.86 7.53 1.52
C ASP A 482 24.36 7.30 1.24
N THR A 483 24.74 6.48 0.23
CA THR A 483 26.15 6.14 -0.03
C THR A 483 26.98 7.33 -0.51
N ALA A 484 26.48 8.09 -1.49
CA ALA A 484 27.06 9.34 -1.94
C ALA A 484 26.01 10.45 -1.93
N ARG A 485 26.44 11.70 -1.69
CA ARG A 485 25.54 12.84 -1.71
C ARG A 485 24.96 13.01 -3.10
N THR A 486 23.64 13.16 -3.15
CA THR A 486 22.91 13.43 -4.39
C THR A 486 22.32 14.83 -4.30
N PHE A 487 22.70 15.68 -5.23
CA PHE A 487 22.14 17.00 -5.43
C PHE A 487 21.03 16.87 -6.47
N ILE A 488 19.85 17.37 -6.12
CA ILE A 488 18.72 17.41 -7.04
C ILE A 488 18.52 18.85 -7.48
N GLU A 489 18.58 19.07 -8.80
CA GLU A 489 18.44 20.38 -9.42
C GLU A 489 17.24 20.36 -10.39
N PRO A 490 16.39 21.41 -10.38
CA PRO A 490 15.35 21.55 -11.38
C PRO A 490 15.97 21.75 -12.77
N GLY A 491 15.57 20.94 -13.74
CA GLY A 491 15.96 21.05 -15.15
C GLY A 491 15.00 21.90 -15.97
N GLU A 492 15.33 22.13 -17.24
CA GLU A 492 14.44 22.82 -18.18
C GLU A 492 13.13 22.03 -18.43
N GLN A 493 12.04 22.74 -18.74
CA GLN A 493 10.71 22.16 -19.05
C GLN A 493 10.08 21.31 -17.92
N GLY A 494 10.50 21.51 -16.67
CA GLY A 494 9.99 20.73 -15.54
C GLY A 494 10.63 19.36 -15.39
N GLY A 495 11.73 19.11 -16.10
CA GLY A 495 12.61 17.98 -15.82
C GLY A 495 13.36 18.15 -14.50
N VAL A 496 14.00 17.09 -14.03
CA VAL A 496 14.86 17.10 -12.84
C VAL A 496 16.17 16.45 -13.22
N SER A 497 17.30 17.04 -12.81
CA SER A 497 18.62 16.42 -12.91
C SER A 497 19.15 16.07 -11.53
N ALA A 498 19.78 14.92 -11.39
CA ALA A 498 20.55 14.59 -10.20
C ALA A 498 22.04 14.60 -10.54
N ARG A 499 22.83 15.12 -9.60
CA ARG A 499 24.29 15.09 -9.64
C ARG A 499 24.77 14.41 -8.36
N HIS A 500 25.81 13.58 -8.47
CA HIS A 500 26.43 12.98 -7.30
C HIS A 500 27.72 13.69 -6.94
N ASP A 501 28.07 13.67 -5.66
CA ASP A 501 29.40 14.04 -5.20
C ASP A 501 30.43 12.98 -5.63
N ASP A 502 31.71 13.37 -5.63
CA ASP A 502 32.83 12.51 -6.03
C ASP A 502 33.47 11.75 -4.84
N LYS A 503 32.77 11.71 -3.71
CA LYS A 503 33.18 11.01 -2.49
C LYS A 503 32.01 10.29 -1.81
N PHE A 504 32.33 9.37 -0.92
CA PHE A 504 31.33 8.78 -0.01
C PHE A 504 30.89 9.79 1.05
N ASN A 505 29.63 9.70 1.47
CA ASN A 505 29.13 10.47 2.61
C ASN A 505 29.79 10.03 3.90
N LEU A 506 30.28 10.99 4.68
CA LEU A 506 30.50 10.76 6.11
C LEU A 506 29.16 10.45 6.80
N PRO A 507 29.13 9.69 7.91
CA PRO A 507 27.89 9.32 8.60
C PRO A 507 26.95 10.51 8.87
N GLU A 508 27.50 11.65 9.26
CA GLU A 508 26.77 12.90 9.52
C GLU A 508 26.32 13.61 8.25
N GLU A 509 27.00 13.44 7.12
CA GLU A 509 26.66 14.06 5.83
C GLU A 509 25.52 13.33 5.10
N ARG A 510 25.14 12.13 5.56
CA ARG A 510 24.09 11.31 4.95
C ARG A 510 22.76 12.06 4.90
N PHE A 511 22.04 11.89 3.79
CA PHE A 511 20.75 12.55 3.57
C PHE A 511 19.76 12.23 4.69
N ILE A 512 19.62 10.96 5.08
CA ILE A 512 18.66 10.60 6.14
C ILE A 512 18.99 11.23 7.48
N VAL A 513 20.28 11.39 7.78
CA VAL A 513 20.78 11.99 9.02
C VAL A 513 20.47 13.48 9.05
N GLN A 514 20.75 14.18 7.96
CA GLN A 514 20.42 15.60 7.80
C GLN A 514 18.90 15.83 7.77
N PHE A 515 18.14 14.99 7.04
CA PHE A 515 16.68 15.05 7.00
C PHE A 515 16.07 14.91 8.39
N VAL A 516 16.48 13.89 9.16
CA VAL A 516 15.99 13.67 10.52
C VAL A 516 16.29 14.87 11.41
N LYS A 517 17.49 15.44 11.31
CA LYS A 517 17.86 16.65 12.06
C LYS A 517 16.98 17.84 11.66
N SER A 518 16.88 18.15 10.37
CA SER A 518 16.05 19.23 9.85
C SER A 518 14.59 19.10 10.25
N PHE A 519 14.03 17.88 10.18
CA PHE A 519 12.65 17.65 10.57
C PHE A 519 12.48 17.77 12.08
N TYR A 520 13.41 17.23 12.88
CA TYR A 520 13.40 17.42 14.33
C TYR A 520 13.45 18.91 14.71
N ASP A 521 14.33 19.70 14.10
CA ASP A 521 14.47 21.14 14.33
C ASP A 521 13.20 21.91 13.91
N TYR A 522 12.57 21.52 12.79
CA TYR A 522 11.27 22.05 12.38
C TYR A 522 10.19 21.76 13.44
N LEU A 523 10.07 20.51 13.88
CA LEU A 523 9.06 20.10 14.86
C LEU A 523 9.28 20.83 16.19
N LEU A 524 10.53 20.97 16.64
CA LEU A 524 10.88 21.65 17.88
C LEU A 524 10.52 23.14 17.87
N ASN A 525 10.75 23.83 16.74
CA ASN A 525 10.51 25.28 16.65
C ASN A 525 9.06 25.62 16.33
N GLU A 526 8.42 24.86 15.45
CA GLU A 526 7.04 25.11 15.02
C GLU A 526 6.01 24.50 15.97
N MET A 527 6.43 23.55 16.80
CA MET A 527 5.59 22.91 17.82
C MET A 527 6.35 22.77 19.14
N PRO A 528 6.71 23.88 19.80
CA PRO A 528 7.50 23.82 21.02
C PRO A 528 6.76 23.04 22.12
N PRO A 529 7.49 22.31 22.99
CA PRO A 529 6.89 21.55 24.08
C PRO A 529 6.05 22.44 25.00
N THR A 530 4.89 21.96 25.41
CA THR A 530 4.04 22.69 26.36
C THR A 530 4.49 22.44 27.81
N GLU A 531 4.57 23.49 28.62
CA GLU A 531 5.05 23.42 30.01
C GLU A 531 4.24 22.48 30.94
N LYS A 532 3.01 22.11 30.55
CA LYS A 532 2.06 21.39 31.42
C LYS A 532 1.68 19.98 30.94
N GLY A 533 2.19 19.49 29.81
CA GLY A 533 1.68 18.27 29.18
C GLY A 533 2.71 17.32 28.56
N ASP A 534 3.88 17.81 28.16
CA ASP A 534 4.83 17.00 27.39
C ASP A 534 5.94 16.43 28.28
N TYR A 535 5.74 15.22 28.81
CA TYR A 535 6.74 14.53 29.66
C TYR A 535 8.00 14.10 28.88
N MET A 536 7.87 13.83 27.57
CA MET A 536 8.98 13.42 26.68
C MET A 536 8.78 13.97 25.25
N PRO A 537 8.97 15.28 25.01
CA PRO A 537 8.73 15.90 23.70
C PRO A 537 9.63 15.34 22.59
N SER A 538 10.87 14.95 22.92
CA SER A 538 11.78 14.33 21.94
C SER A 538 11.25 13.00 21.41
N GLU A 539 10.68 12.15 22.27
CA GLU A 539 10.07 10.88 21.88
C GLU A 539 8.88 11.10 20.93
N ARG A 540 8.09 12.15 21.16
CA ARG A 540 7.02 12.57 20.25
C ARG A 540 7.55 12.92 18.88
N TYR A 541 8.60 13.74 18.80
CA TYR A 541 9.19 14.13 17.51
C TYR A 541 9.80 12.94 16.78
N TYR A 542 10.52 12.06 17.48
CA TYR A 542 11.04 10.84 16.87
C TYR A 542 9.93 9.93 16.33
N ALA A 543 8.81 9.80 17.05
CA ALA A 543 7.66 9.05 16.58
C ALA A 543 7.02 9.67 15.33
N ILE A 544 6.87 11.00 15.27
CA ILE A 544 6.34 11.70 14.08
C ILE A 544 7.23 11.42 12.86
N ILE A 545 8.56 11.58 13.01
CA ILE A 545 9.53 11.36 11.93
C ILE A 545 9.52 9.88 11.50
N ALA A 546 9.52 8.95 12.45
CA ALA A 546 9.50 7.51 12.17
C ALA A 546 8.26 7.10 11.38
N VAL A 547 7.08 7.59 11.80
CA VAL A 547 5.82 7.34 11.10
C VAL A 547 5.85 7.96 9.70
N MET A 548 6.37 9.18 9.54
CA MET A 548 6.52 9.81 8.22
C MET A 548 7.32 8.92 7.27
N LEU A 549 8.53 8.51 7.67
CA LEU A 549 9.42 7.68 6.85
C LEU A 549 8.78 6.33 6.48
N GLN A 550 8.05 5.72 7.42
CA GLN A 550 7.38 4.45 7.18
C GLN A 550 6.20 4.59 6.21
N GLN A 551 5.42 5.67 6.32
CA GLN A 551 4.26 5.91 5.46
C GLN A 551 4.64 6.39 4.05
N THR A 552 5.77 7.08 3.89
CA THR A 552 6.33 7.46 2.58
C THR A 552 7.08 6.32 1.88
N TRP A 553 7.09 5.12 2.47
CA TRP A 553 7.79 3.93 1.97
C TRP A 553 9.29 4.11 1.79
N PHE A 554 9.91 4.97 2.60
CA PHE A 554 11.35 5.16 2.61
C PHE A 554 12.12 3.84 2.80
N PHE A 555 11.50 2.86 3.47
CA PHE A 555 12.02 1.51 3.68
C PHE A 555 11.55 0.47 2.64
N TYR A 556 11.38 0.85 1.36
CA TYR A 556 11.01 -0.07 0.26
C TYR A 556 9.78 -0.95 0.54
N HIS A 557 8.73 -0.35 1.08
CA HIS A 557 7.49 -1.06 1.49
C HIS A 557 7.65 -2.11 2.61
N MET A 558 8.84 -2.23 3.22
CA MET A 558 9.01 -3.08 4.40
C MET A 558 8.32 -2.44 5.61
N ARG A 559 7.35 -3.15 6.17
CA ARG A 559 6.68 -2.73 7.40
C ARG A 559 7.47 -3.20 8.62
N HIS A 560 8.35 -2.34 9.13
CA HIS A 560 9.04 -2.57 10.39
C HIS A 560 8.13 -2.25 11.60
N PRO A 561 8.36 -2.89 12.76
CA PRO A 561 7.75 -2.44 14.01
C PRO A 561 8.10 -0.98 14.31
N GLU A 562 7.14 -0.18 14.76
CA GLU A 562 7.34 1.26 14.96
C GLU A 562 8.46 1.58 15.95
N TRP A 563 8.58 0.80 17.04
CA TRP A 563 9.66 0.96 18.02
C TRP A 563 11.06 0.83 17.38
N PHE A 564 11.22 -0.03 16.38
CA PHE A 564 12.49 -0.24 15.69
C PHE A 564 12.85 1.00 14.86
N VAL A 565 11.89 1.52 14.11
CA VAL A 565 12.08 2.73 13.29
C VAL A 565 12.37 3.94 14.16
N ILE A 566 11.69 4.08 15.31
CA ILE A 566 11.96 5.14 16.29
C ILE A 566 13.41 5.08 16.78
N GLN A 567 13.93 3.88 17.09
CA GLN A 567 15.32 3.73 17.54
C GLN A 567 16.32 4.09 16.43
N LYS A 568 16.02 3.75 15.16
CA LYS A 568 16.81 4.19 14.00
C LYS A 568 16.84 5.71 13.86
N VAL A 569 15.68 6.37 13.97
CA VAL A 569 15.58 7.84 13.94
C VAL A 569 16.41 8.47 15.06
N LYS A 570 16.38 7.92 16.28
CA LYS A 570 17.22 8.39 17.39
C LYS A 570 18.71 8.27 17.07
N GLN A 571 19.14 7.15 16.50
CA GLN A 571 20.53 6.92 16.10
C GLN A 571 20.96 7.94 15.05
N TRP A 572 20.15 8.16 14.01
CA TRP A 572 20.43 9.16 12.98
C TRP A 572 20.48 10.58 13.55
N HIS A 573 19.52 10.96 14.40
CA HIS A 573 19.55 12.27 15.05
C HIS A 573 20.80 12.46 15.95
N ALA A 574 21.21 11.40 16.67
CA ALA A 574 22.41 11.43 17.49
C ALA A 574 23.68 11.61 16.63
N LEU A 575 23.77 10.97 15.45
CA LEU A 575 24.88 11.18 14.53
C LEU A 575 24.96 12.63 14.04
N ALA A 576 23.82 13.24 13.72
CA ALA A 576 23.74 14.63 13.26
C ALA A 576 24.17 15.65 14.34
N THR A 577 24.04 15.29 15.61
CA THR A 577 24.32 16.16 16.77
C THR A 577 25.63 15.81 17.49
N ALA A 578 26.23 14.66 17.21
CA ALA A 578 27.55 14.30 17.69
C ALA A 578 28.65 15.12 16.99
N GLY A 579 28.45 15.47 15.71
CA GLY A 579 29.35 16.33 14.94
C GLY A 579 29.44 17.78 15.42
N THR A 580 28.51 18.25 16.26
CA THR A 580 28.55 19.59 16.88
C THR A 580 29.29 19.61 18.23
N LYS A 581 29.91 18.51 18.65
CA LYS A 581 30.86 18.48 19.77
C LYS A 581 32.28 18.12 19.31
N ALA A 582 32.96 19.10 18.74
CA ALA A 582 34.40 19.27 18.81
C ALA A 582 34.70 20.78 18.88
N PRO A 583 35.71 21.22 19.64
CA PRO A 583 35.86 22.59 20.17
C PRO A 583 36.02 23.70 19.13
#